data_AF-A0A7V5FTJ4-F1
#
_entry.id   AF-A0A7V5FTJ4-F1
#
_cell.length_a   1.000
_cell.length_b   1.000
_cell.length_c   1.000
_cell.angle_alpha   90.00
_cell.angle_beta   90.00
_cell.angle_gamma   90.00
#
_symmetry.space_group_name_H-M   'P 1'
#
loop_
_entity.id
_entity.type
_entity.pdbx_description
1 polymer ?
#
loop_
_entity_poly.entity_id
_entity_poly.type
_entity_poly.pdbx_seq_one_letter_code
_entity_poly.pdbx_strand_id
1 'polypeptide(L)'
;MSGKRQKELSSAFAAGYASFVAWSDLVDRINVFPVADGDTGTNLRISLAPLRDVEGGRAAAARRVSRCATGNSGNIAAAFFREFVGAENREDLEKCAAIGCKKSCQAVADPRAG
;
A
#
# COMPACT_ATOMS: atom_id res chain seq x y z
N MET A 1 -1.21 25.48 11.89
CA MET A 1 -0.96 25.17 10.45
C MET A 1 -0.60 23.70 10.18
N SER A 2 0.01 22.97 11.13
CA SER A 2 0.41 21.55 10.95
C SER A 2 -0.76 20.58 10.63
N GLY A 3 -1.87 20.66 11.36
CA GLY A 3 -2.99 19.71 11.21
C GLY A 3 -3.74 19.77 9.87
N LYS A 4 -3.68 20.88 9.13
CA LYS A 4 -4.34 21.01 7.81
C LYS A 4 -3.62 20.14 6.76
N ARG A 5 -2.29 20.24 6.69
CA ARG A 5 -1.46 19.44 5.77
C ARG A 5 -1.55 17.95 6.06
N GLN A 6 -1.62 17.58 7.34
CA GLN A 6 -1.81 16.19 7.74
C GLN A 6 -3.16 15.63 7.24
N LYS A 7 -4.24 16.41 7.37
CA LYS A 7 -5.56 16.05 6.81
C LYS A 7 -5.54 15.92 5.28
N GLU A 8 -4.83 16.80 4.58
CA GLU A 8 -4.69 16.73 3.12
C GLU A 8 -4.02 15.42 2.68
N LEU A 9 -2.91 15.04 3.30
CA LEU A 9 -2.25 13.76 3.01
C LEU A 9 -3.12 12.56 3.38
N SER A 10 -3.83 12.59 4.51
CA SER A 10 -4.76 11.53 4.89
C SER A 10 -5.86 11.34 3.84
N SER A 11 -6.41 12.45 3.36
CA SER A 11 -7.42 12.45 2.30
C SER A 11 -6.84 11.95 0.97
N ALA A 12 -5.58 12.27 0.66
CA ALA A 12 -4.91 11.77 -0.53
C ALA A 12 -4.71 10.24 -0.49
N PHE A 13 -4.33 9.66 0.65
CA PHE A 13 -4.24 8.21 0.79
C PHE A 13 -5.60 7.53 0.62
N ALA A 14 -6.65 8.08 1.23
CA ALA A 14 -8.00 7.56 1.09
C ALA A 14 -8.49 7.62 -0.37
N ALA A 15 -8.25 8.74 -1.06
CA ALA A 15 -8.59 8.91 -2.47
C ALA A 15 -7.80 7.96 -3.39
N GLY A 16 -6.50 7.79 -3.14
CA GLY A 16 -5.65 6.85 -3.86
C GLY A 16 -6.10 5.40 -3.68
N TYR A 17 -6.45 5.00 -2.45
CA TYR A 17 -7.01 3.68 -2.16
C TYR A 17 -8.35 3.47 -2.89
N ALA A 18 -9.29 4.41 -2.79
CA ALA A 18 -10.58 4.32 -3.46
C ALA A 18 -10.43 4.20 -4.98
N SER A 19 -9.49 4.97 -5.56
CA SER A 19 -9.16 4.90 -6.98
C SER A 19 -8.64 3.51 -7.35
N PHE A 20 -7.69 2.96 -6.58
CA PHE A 20 -7.18 1.61 -6.81
C PHE A 20 -8.27 0.53 -6.71
N VAL A 21 -9.12 0.59 -5.69
CA VAL A 21 -10.21 -0.39 -5.48
C VAL A 21 -11.12 -0.48 -6.69
N ALA A 22 -11.46 0.66 -7.32
CA ALA A 22 -12.31 0.71 -8.51
C ALA A 22 -11.73 -0.06 -9.72
N TRP A 23 -10.42 -0.29 -9.73
CA TRP A 23 -9.71 -1.03 -10.79
C TRP A 23 -9.13 -2.36 -10.31
N SER A 24 -9.41 -2.79 -9.07
CA SER A 24 -8.80 -4.02 -8.52
C SER A 24 -9.13 -5.27 -9.34
N ASP A 25 -10.36 -5.42 -9.81
CA ASP A 25 -10.76 -6.51 -10.72
C ASP A 25 -10.01 -6.46 -12.06
N LEU A 26 -9.66 -5.26 -12.56
CA LEU A 26 -8.84 -5.13 -13.76
C LEU A 26 -7.40 -5.58 -13.47
N VAL A 27 -6.87 -5.23 -12.30
CA VAL A 27 -5.54 -5.66 -11.86
C VAL A 27 -5.46 -7.19 -11.75
N ASP A 28 -6.51 -7.84 -11.21
CA ASP A 28 -6.64 -9.31 -11.20
C ASP A 28 -6.57 -9.88 -12.62
N ARG A 29 -7.24 -9.27 -13.60
CA ARG A 29 -7.27 -9.75 -15.00
C ARG A 29 -5.97 -9.54 -15.78
N ILE A 30 -5.19 -8.51 -15.48
CA ILE A 30 -3.91 -8.24 -16.19
C ILE A 30 -2.72 -9.00 -15.58
N ASN A 31 -2.88 -9.60 -14.39
CA ASN A 31 -1.80 -10.39 -13.80
C ASN A 31 -1.61 -11.69 -14.58
N VAL A 32 -0.50 -11.79 -15.32
CA VAL A 32 -0.24 -12.89 -16.27
C VAL A 32 1.03 -13.70 -15.97
N PHE A 33 1.61 -13.63 -14.76
CA PHE A 33 2.93 -14.23 -14.47
C PHE A 33 3.01 -15.12 -13.22
N PRO A 34 3.60 -16.34 -13.30
CA PRO A 34 3.63 -17.26 -14.45
C PRO A 34 2.31 -18.06 -14.60
N VAL A 35 1.45 -18.04 -13.58
CA VAL A 35 0.08 -18.58 -13.59
C VAL A 35 -0.82 -17.47 -13.05
N ALA A 36 -1.85 -17.10 -13.81
CA ALA A 36 -2.83 -16.13 -13.34
C ALA A 36 -3.71 -16.79 -12.27
N ASP A 37 -3.33 -16.64 -11.01
CA ASP A 37 -4.17 -16.94 -9.84
C ASP A 37 -5.36 -15.98 -9.72
N GLY A 38 -5.30 -14.83 -10.42
CA GLY A 38 -6.38 -13.85 -10.49
C GLY A 38 -6.64 -13.16 -9.15
N ASP A 39 -5.64 -13.13 -8.27
CA ASP A 39 -5.81 -12.65 -6.89
C ASP A 39 -5.02 -11.38 -6.57
N THR A 40 -4.23 -10.84 -7.52
CA THR A 40 -3.31 -9.72 -7.29
C THR A 40 -4.01 -8.46 -6.80
N GLY A 41 -5.01 -7.99 -7.53
CA GLY A 41 -5.89 -6.90 -7.16
C GLY A 41 -6.63 -7.17 -5.85
N THR A 42 -7.13 -8.38 -5.65
CA THR A 42 -7.78 -8.79 -4.39
C THR A 42 -6.82 -8.70 -3.18
N ASN A 43 -5.61 -9.24 -3.31
CA ASN A 43 -4.56 -9.21 -2.30
C ASN A 43 -4.16 -7.77 -1.97
N LEU A 44 -4.00 -6.90 -2.97
CA LEU A 44 -3.71 -5.49 -2.79
C LEU A 44 -4.88 -4.73 -2.12
N ARG A 45 -6.13 -5.02 -2.52
CA ARG A 45 -7.33 -4.39 -1.94
C ARG A 45 -7.45 -4.64 -0.45
N ILE A 46 -7.18 -5.88 -0.02
CA ILE A 46 -7.17 -6.29 1.38
C ILE A 46 -5.98 -5.66 2.11
N SER A 47 -4.77 -5.80 1.55
CA SER A 47 -3.53 -5.35 2.19
C SER A 47 -3.48 -3.83 2.42
N LEU A 48 -4.04 -3.05 1.48
CA LEU A 48 -4.02 -1.59 1.52
C LEU A 48 -5.30 -0.97 2.11
N ALA A 49 -6.26 -1.78 2.57
CA ALA A 49 -7.49 -1.29 3.21
C ALA A 49 -7.26 -0.26 4.34
N PRO A 50 -6.18 -0.35 5.16
CA PRO A 50 -5.89 0.67 6.17
C PRO A 50 -5.57 2.07 5.61
N LEU A 51 -5.33 2.22 4.31
CA LEU A 51 -5.14 3.53 3.67
C LEU A 51 -6.46 4.28 3.45
N ARG A 52 -7.60 3.58 3.48
CA ARG A 52 -8.94 4.20 3.47
C ARG A 52 -9.11 5.16 4.64
N ASP A 53 -8.54 4.79 5.79
CA ASP A 53 -8.54 5.60 6.98
C ASP A 53 -7.28 5.40 7.84
N VAL A 54 -6.48 6.45 7.88
CA VAL A 54 -5.27 6.55 8.70
C VAL A 54 -5.57 7.00 10.14
N GLU A 55 -6.76 6.67 10.64
CA GLU A 55 -7.21 6.82 12.02
C GLU A 55 -6.17 6.31 13.04
N GLY A 56 -6.01 7.05 14.13
CA GLY A 56 -4.97 6.75 15.14
C GLY A 56 -3.54 7.11 14.70
N GLY A 57 -3.38 7.77 13.55
CA GLY A 57 -2.12 8.35 13.09
C GLY A 57 -1.28 7.44 12.16
N ARG A 58 -0.22 8.02 11.59
CA ARG A 58 0.61 7.37 10.56
C ARG A 58 1.25 6.08 11.04
N ALA A 59 1.79 6.06 12.26
CA ALA A 59 2.41 4.87 12.83
C ALA A 59 1.40 3.73 13.04
N ALA A 60 0.15 4.04 13.42
CA ALA A 60 -0.90 3.04 13.54
C ALA A 60 -1.31 2.51 12.16
N ALA A 61 -1.48 3.39 11.17
CA ALA A 61 -1.76 3.00 9.79
C ALA A 61 -0.67 2.10 9.19
N ALA A 62 0.61 2.44 9.36
CA ALA A 62 1.75 1.64 8.90
C ALA A 62 1.77 0.23 9.53
N ARG A 63 1.45 0.13 10.82
CA ARG A 63 1.31 -1.16 11.51
C ARG A 63 0.12 -1.96 10.98
N ARG A 64 -1.02 -1.32 10.71
CA ARG A 64 -2.18 -1.99 10.12
C ARG A 64 -1.89 -2.50 8.72
N VAL A 65 -1.26 -1.69 7.86
CA VAL A 65 -0.81 -2.12 6.51
C VAL A 65 0.05 -3.38 6.60
N SER A 66 1.02 -3.41 7.52
CA SER A 66 1.86 -4.59 7.72
C SER A 66 1.08 -5.83 8.18
N ARG A 67 0.02 -5.65 8.99
CA ARG A 67 -0.81 -6.76 9.50
C ARG A 67 -1.83 -7.28 8.48
N CYS A 68 -2.29 -6.43 7.56
CA CYS A 68 -3.26 -6.81 6.53
C CYS A 68 -2.60 -7.42 5.29
N ALA A 69 -1.26 -7.40 5.20
CA ALA A 69 -0.51 -7.91 4.07
C ALA A 69 -0.83 -9.39 3.80
N THR A 70 -1.25 -9.70 2.57
CA THR A 70 -1.58 -11.05 2.12
C THR A 70 -1.13 -11.28 0.68
N GLY A 71 -0.71 -12.51 0.36
CA GLY A 71 -0.14 -12.85 -0.95
C GLY A 71 1.18 -12.13 -1.23
N ASN A 72 1.83 -12.44 -2.36
CA ASN A 72 3.08 -11.79 -2.73
C ASN A 72 2.87 -10.30 -3.02
N SER A 73 1.85 -9.97 -3.81
CA SER A 73 1.55 -8.58 -4.20
C SER A 73 1.25 -7.72 -2.97
N GLY A 74 0.48 -8.23 -2.01
CA GLY A 74 0.19 -7.54 -0.77
C GLY A 74 1.39 -7.36 0.14
N ASN A 75 2.28 -8.36 0.24
CA ASN A 75 3.53 -8.23 1.01
C ASN A 75 4.50 -7.19 0.40
N ILE A 76 4.65 -7.19 -0.93
CA ILE A 76 5.44 -6.20 -1.66
C ILE A 76 4.85 -4.81 -1.43
N ALA A 77 3.55 -4.63 -1.66
CA ALA A 77 2.89 -3.34 -1.48
C ALA A 77 2.93 -2.87 -0.02
N ALA A 78 2.75 -3.76 0.96
CA ALA A 78 2.82 -3.40 2.37
C ALA A 78 4.22 -2.91 2.78
N ALA A 79 5.28 -3.50 2.21
CA ALA A 79 6.65 -3.05 2.42
C ALA A 79 6.89 -1.63 1.87
N PHE A 80 6.25 -1.26 0.76
CA PHE A 80 6.24 0.11 0.25
C PHE A 80 5.42 1.04 1.17
N PHE A 81 4.13 0.73 1.33
CA PHE A 81 3.15 1.65 1.87
C PHE A 81 3.30 1.89 3.37
N ARG A 82 3.89 0.97 4.13
CA ARG A 82 4.19 1.22 5.56
C ARG A 82 5.23 2.33 5.75
N GLU A 83 6.13 2.52 4.78
CA GLU A 83 7.11 3.62 4.78
C GLU A 83 6.49 4.87 4.17
N PHE A 84 5.73 4.70 3.08
CA PHE A 84 5.10 5.81 2.35
C PHE A 84 4.08 6.58 3.20
N VAL A 85 3.30 5.88 4.04
CA VAL A 85 2.39 6.52 4.99
C VAL A 85 3.12 7.31 6.08
N GLY A 86 4.43 7.09 6.27
CA GLY A 86 5.25 7.84 7.21
C GLY A 86 5.49 9.31 6.84
N ALA A 87 5.15 9.72 5.61
CA ALA A 87 5.29 11.11 5.18
C ALA A 87 4.39 12.05 6.01
N GLU A 88 4.98 13.10 6.57
CA GLU A 88 4.27 14.09 7.39
C GLU A 88 3.82 15.30 6.56
N ASN A 89 4.54 15.57 5.47
CA ASN A 89 4.29 16.62 4.51
C ASN A 89 4.57 16.13 3.08
N ARG A 90 4.40 17.00 2.08
CA ARG A 90 4.54 16.59 0.66
C ARG A 90 6.00 16.37 0.29
N GLU A 91 6.88 17.13 0.91
CA GLU A 91 8.33 17.10 0.69
C GLU A 91 8.94 15.76 1.17
N ASP A 92 8.33 15.11 2.17
CA ASP A 92 8.74 13.79 2.65
C ASP A 92 8.37 12.64 1.69
N LEU A 93 7.42 12.84 0.77
CA LEU A 93 6.88 11.76 -0.06
C LEU A 93 7.95 11.10 -0.92
N GLU A 94 8.85 11.89 -1.51
CA GLU A 94 9.96 11.38 -2.34
C GLU A 94 10.86 10.46 -1.52
N LYS A 95 11.30 10.92 -0.35
CA LYS A 95 12.15 10.15 0.56
C LYS A 95 11.46 8.88 1.02
N CYS A 96 10.21 8.97 1.47
CA CYS A 96 9.45 7.81 1.93
C CYS A 96 9.18 6.80 0.81
N ALA A 97 8.92 7.27 -0.43
CA ALA A 97 8.78 6.41 -1.60
C ALA A 97 10.09 5.69 -1.95
N ALA A 98 11.23 6.38 -1.90
CA ALA A 98 12.53 5.78 -2.15
C ALA A 98 12.85 4.67 -1.14
N ILE A 99 12.58 4.91 0.15
CA ILE A 99 12.74 3.89 1.21
C ILE A 99 11.77 2.72 0.97
N GLY A 100 10.51 3.01 0.68
CA GLY A 100 9.49 1.99 0.38
C GLY A 100 9.87 1.11 -0.81
N CYS A 101 10.40 1.69 -1.88
CA CYS A 101 10.88 0.98 -3.06
C CYS A 101 11.98 -0.02 -2.70
N LYS A 102 13.00 0.43 -1.96
CA LYS A 102 14.09 -0.45 -1.48
C LYS A 102 13.56 -1.61 -0.64
N LYS A 103 12.62 -1.37 0.27
CA LYS A 103 12.03 -2.43 1.11
C LYS A 103 11.17 -3.40 0.31
N SER A 104 10.48 -2.91 -0.73
CA SER A 104 9.65 -3.74 -1.61
C SER A 104 10.47 -4.74 -2.40
N CYS A 105 11.63 -4.32 -2.92
CA CYS A 105 12.57 -5.21 -3.62
C CYS A 105 13.12 -6.35 -2.74
N GLN A 106 12.97 -6.25 -1.41
CA GLN A 106 13.44 -7.23 -0.43
C GLN A 106 12.28 -7.97 0.26
N ALA A 107 11.03 -7.67 -0.11
CA ALA A 107 9.85 -8.09 0.65
C ALA A 107 9.52 -9.58 0.47
N VAL A 108 9.92 -10.17 -0.64
CA VAL A 108 9.62 -11.57 -0.98
C VAL A 108 10.94 -12.23 -1.37
N ALA A 109 11.56 -12.91 -0.41
CA ALA A 109 12.79 -13.67 -0.63
C ALA A 109 12.52 -15.03 -1.31
N ASP A 110 11.31 -15.57 -1.13
CA ASP A 110 10.85 -16.83 -1.72
C ASP A 110 9.38 -16.67 -2.16
N PRO A 111 9.12 -16.36 -3.44
CA PRO A 111 7.77 -16.13 -3.95
C PRO A 111 6.92 -17.41 -3.84
N ARG A 112 5.77 -17.31 -3.19
CA ARG A 112 4.80 -18.43 -3.18
C ARG A 112 3.90 -18.34 -4.40
N ALA A 113 3.54 -19.47 -5.00
CA ALA A 113 2.39 -19.49 -5.90
C ALA A 113 1.13 -19.17 -5.09
N GLY A 114 0.25 -18.31 -5.63
CA GLY A 114 -1.11 -18.13 -5.14
C GLY A 114 -1.94 -19.38 -5.33
#